data_AF-A0A7W0IVZ0-F1
#
_entry.id   AF-A0A7W0IVZ0-F1
#
_cell.length_a   1.000
_cell.length_b   1.000
_cell.length_c   1.000
_cell.angle_alpha   90.00
_cell.angle_beta   90.00
_cell.angle_gamma   90.00
#
_symmetry.space_group_name_H-M   'P 1'
#
loop_
_entity.id
_entity.type
_entity.pdbx_description
1 polymer ?
#
loop_
_entity_poly.entity_id
_entity_poly.type
_entity_poly.pdbx_seq_one_letter_code
_entity_poly.pdbx_strand_id
1 'polypeptide(L)'
;EHQRSGTGWSRHPTNAQLPMYGEYAGYEAYRKDVPVCYPDLQKPERSTARVMCMSCHRPHGTPYHFLLRWDYNTVIAGGGNNSTGCFACHTTKDTGN
;
A
#
# COMPACT_ATOMS: atom_id res chain seq x y z
N GLU A 1 3.48 10.39 2.49
CA GLU A 1 4.51 9.81 3.40
C GLU A 1 5.69 9.31 2.58
N HIS A 2 6.92 9.60 3.01
CA HIS A 2 8.14 9.11 2.36
C HIS A 2 9.12 8.69 3.45
N GLN A 3 9.69 7.50 3.34
CA GLN A 3 10.82 7.11 4.18
C GLN A 3 12.07 7.78 3.61
N ARG A 4 12.79 8.54 4.44
CA ARG A 4 14.03 9.23 4.07
C ARG A 4 15.24 8.54 4.69
N SER A 5 16.30 8.32 3.91
CA SER A 5 17.62 8.00 4.48
C SER A 5 18.29 9.26 5.01
N GLY A 6 19.30 9.11 5.88
CA GLY A 6 20.17 10.22 6.32
C GLY A 6 20.92 10.91 5.18
N THR A 7 20.94 10.30 3.99
CA THR A 7 21.52 10.83 2.75
C THR A 7 20.51 11.49 1.81
N GLY A 8 19.23 11.62 2.21
CA GLY A 8 18.20 12.35 1.46
C GLY A 8 17.38 11.54 0.46
N TRP A 9 17.61 10.23 0.32
CA TRP A 9 16.80 9.38 -0.56
C TRP A 9 15.39 9.22 0.01
N SER A 10 14.39 9.78 -0.68
CA SER A 10 12.96 9.57 -0.41
C SER A 10 12.40 8.39 -1.21
N ARG A 11 11.79 7.43 -0.52
CA ARG A 11 11.15 6.24 -1.13
C ARG A 11 9.82 5.92 -0.46
N HIS A 12 8.99 5.12 -1.12
CA HIS A 12 7.80 4.58 -0.47
C HIS A 12 8.22 3.79 0.78
N PRO A 13 7.53 3.96 1.92
CA PRO A 13 7.89 3.25 3.14
C PRO A 13 7.78 1.73 2.98
N THR A 14 8.72 1.03 3.62
CA THR A 14 8.67 -0.42 3.85
C THR A 14 8.95 -0.71 5.32
N ASN A 15 8.29 -1.73 5.87
CA ASN A 15 8.27 -2.05 7.30
C ASN A 15 7.75 -0.89 8.20
N ALA A 16 7.01 0.06 7.62
CA ALA A 16 6.34 1.12 8.36
C ALA A 16 4.93 0.69 8.75
N GLN A 17 4.50 1.05 9.96
CA GLN A 17 3.14 0.83 10.42
C GLN A 17 2.16 1.64 9.56
N LEU A 18 1.13 0.97 9.05
CA LEU A 18 0.07 1.60 8.28
C LEU A 18 -0.85 2.36 9.26
N PRO A 19 -0.96 3.70 9.15
CA PRO A 19 -1.79 4.48 10.07
C PRO A 19 -3.24 3.99 10.11
N MET A 20 -3.93 4.22 11.23
CA MET A 20 -5.34 3.82 11.41
C MET A 20 -6.33 4.95 11.09
N TYR A 21 -5.84 6.13 10.76
CA TYR A 21 -6.63 7.35 10.63
C TYR A 21 -6.36 8.03 9.28
N GLY A 22 -7.21 9.01 8.94
CA GLY A 22 -7.13 9.71 7.66
C GLY A 22 -7.39 8.79 6.48
N GLU A 23 -6.66 8.99 5.38
CA GLU A 23 -6.82 8.20 4.15
C GLU A 23 -6.61 6.68 4.35
N TYR A 24 -5.80 6.29 5.33
CA TYR A 24 -5.44 4.90 5.64
C TYR A 24 -6.52 4.13 6.40
N ALA A 25 -7.49 4.82 6.98
CA ALA A 25 -8.58 4.22 7.74
C ALA A 25 -9.44 3.28 6.85
N GLY A 26 -9.53 3.56 5.55
CA GLY A 26 -10.30 2.74 4.61
C GLY A 26 -9.68 1.37 4.30
N TYR A 27 -8.43 1.10 4.71
CA TYR A 27 -7.92 -0.27 4.75
C TYR A 27 -8.45 -0.96 6.01
N GLU A 28 -9.72 -1.39 5.99
CA GLU A 28 -10.39 -1.92 7.18
C GLU A 28 -10.08 -3.42 7.43
N ALA A 29 -9.90 -4.17 6.35
CA ALA A 29 -9.70 -5.62 6.37
C ALA A 29 -8.49 -6.02 5.53
N TYR A 30 -7.90 -7.18 5.86
CA TYR A 30 -6.80 -7.74 5.09
C TYR A 30 -7.20 -7.99 3.63
N ARG A 31 -6.34 -7.55 2.70
CA ARG A 31 -6.56 -7.64 1.26
C ARG A 31 -5.48 -8.46 0.58
N LYS A 32 -5.86 -9.46 -0.21
CA LYS A 32 -4.90 -10.34 -0.92
C LYS A 32 -4.28 -9.67 -2.15
N ASP A 33 -5.00 -8.73 -2.74
CA ASP A 33 -4.59 -7.92 -3.88
C ASP A 33 -3.63 -6.78 -3.47
N VAL A 34 -3.73 -6.30 -2.23
CA VAL A 34 -2.78 -5.35 -1.62
C VAL A 34 -2.48 -5.77 -0.16
N PRO A 35 -1.65 -6.80 0.07
CA PRO A 35 -1.47 -7.37 1.40
C PRO A 35 -0.54 -6.54 2.28
N VAL A 36 -0.80 -6.52 3.58
CA VAL A 36 0.11 -5.98 4.61
C VAL A 36 0.76 -7.11 5.39
N CYS A 37 1.86 -6.84 6.10
CA CYS A 37 2.41 -7.79 7.05
C CYS A 37 1.94 -7.48 8.48
N TYR A 38 1.81 -8.55 9.27
CA TYR A 38 1.51 -8.48 10.71
C TYR A 38 2.74 -8.98 11.47
N PRO A 39 3.29 -8.21 12.42
CA PRO A 39 4.43 -8.64 13.23
C PRO A 39 4.14 -9.87 14.10
N ASP A 40 2.89 -10.02 14.56
CA ASP A 40 2.42 -11.19 15.30
C ASP A 40 1.48 -12.01 14.41
N LEU A 41 1.90 -13.24 14.07
CA LEU A 41 1.13 -14.15 13.22
C LEU A 41 0.01 -14.87 13.98
N GLN A 42 0.11 -14.98 15.30
CA GLN A 42 -0.93 -15.58 16.13
C GLN A 42 -2.07 -14.60 16.40
N LYS A 43 -1.75 -13.30 16.40
CA LYS A 43 -2.71 -12.21 16.62
C LYS A 43 -2.58 -11.10 15.56
N PRO A 44 -2.97 -11.34 14.31
CA PRO A 44 -2.92 -10.32 13.27
C PRO A 44 -3.95 -9.22 13.57
N GLU A 45 -3.47 -8.04 13.93
CA GLU A 45 -4.30 -6.87 14.22
C GLU A 45 -4.05 -5.74 13.23
N ARG A 46 -5.12 -5.10 12.73
CA ARG A 46 -5.00 -3.95 11.82
C ARG A 46 -4.18 -2.80 12.42
N SER A 47 -4.23 -2.63 13.73
CA SER A 47 -3.44 -1.64 14.47
C SER A 47 -1.93 -1.84 14.34
N THR A 48 -1.47 -3.08 14.12
CA THR A 48 -0.05 -3.43 13.99
C THR A 48 0.37 -3.72 12.56
N ALA A 49 -0.56 -3.60 11.60
CA ALA A 49 -0.30 -3.82 10.18
C ALA A 49 0.82 -2.91 9.66
N ARG A 50 1.68 -3.46 8.81
CA ARG A 50 2.79 -2.74 8.20
C ARG A 50 2.81 -2.92 6.69
N VAL A 51 3.26 -1.88 5.99
CA VAL A 51 3.53 -1.95 4.56
C VAL A 51 4.80 -2.76 4.33
N MET A 52 4.78 -3.68 3.37
CA MET A 52 5.94 -4.45 2.95
C MET A 52 6.16 -4.32 1.45
N CYS A 53 7.34 -4.72 0.95
CA CYS A 53 7.61 -4.73 -0.49
C CYS A 53 6.52 -5.49 -1.26
N MET A 54 6.05 -6.60 -0.68
CA MET A 54 5.05 -7.47 -1.29
C MET A 54 3.62 -6.92 -1.18
N SER A 55 3.41 -5.75 -0.55
CA SER A 55 2.13 -5.05 -0.59
C SER A 55 1.80 -4.61 -2.01
N CYS A 56 2.81 -4.19 -2.79
CA CYS A 56 2.63 -3.75 -4.16
C CYS A 56 3.23 -4.70 -5.19
N HIS A 57 4.33 -5.38 -4.85
CA HIS A 57 5.04 -6.27 -5.77
C HIS A 57 4.71 -7.75 -5.56
N ARG A 58 4.93 -8.58 -6.58
CA ARG A 58 5.03 -10.04 -6.46
C ARG A 58 6.47 -10.51 -6.73
N PRO A 59 6.94 -11.56 -6.04
CA PRO A 59 8.35 -11.94 -6.06
C PRO A 59 8.80 -12.68 -7.33
N HIS A 60 7.92 -13.40 -8.02
CA HIS A 60 8.30 -14.36 -9.08
C HIS A 60 7.78 -14.03 -10.49
N GLY A 61 7.28 -12.81 -10.70
CA GLY A 61 6.75 -12.41 -12.00
C GLY A 61 5.28 -12.02 -11.97
N THR A 62 4.95 -11.06 -12.82
CA THR A 62 3.60 -10.53 -13.04
C THR A 62 3.48 -10.13 -14.51
N PRO A 63 2.25 -10.08 -15.07
CA PRO A 63 2.04 -9.48 -16.39
C PRO A 63 2.25 -7.95 -16.39
N TYR A 64 2.39 -7.34 -15.20
CA TYR A 64 2.52 -5.90 -15.02
C TYR A 64 3.99 -5.46 -14.88
N HIS A 65 4.28 -4.22 -15.28
CA HIS A 65 5.60 -3.63 -15.17
C HIS A 65 6.08 -3.58 -13.71
N PHE A 66 7.39 -3.62 -13.50
CA PHE A 66 8.04 -3.55 -12.19
C PHE A 66 7.59 -4.63 -11.20
N LEU A 67 7.11 -5.78 -11.67
CA LEU A 67 6.61 -6.86 -10.83
C LEU A 67 5.40 -6.47 -9.96
N LEU A 68 4.62 -5.46 -10.36
CA LEU A 68 3.47 -4.97 -9.59
C LEU A 68 2.31 -5.95 -9.61
N ARG A 69 1.42 -5.88 -8.61
CA ARG A 69 0.21 -6.72 -8.52
C ARG A 69 -0.92 -6.27 -9.46
N TRP A 70 -0.82 -5.07 -10.04
CA TRP A 70 -1.80 -4.42 -10.90
C TRP A 70 -1.10 -3.62 -12.00
N ASP A 71 -1.85 -3.26 -13.05
CA ASP A 71 -1.35 -2.33 -14.07
C ASP A 71 -1.29 -0.91 -13.50
N TYR A 72 -0.08 -0.41 -13.30
CA TYR A 72 0.15 0.92 -12.72
C TYR A 72 -0.47 2.05 -13.55
N ASN A 73 -0.59 1.87 -14.87
CA ASN A 73 -1.17 2.89 -15.75
C ASN A 73 -2.67 3.11 -15.52
N THR A 74 -3.32 2.20 -14.78
CA THR A 74 -4.74 2.30 -14.42
C THR A 74 -4.96 2.95 -13.04
N VAL A 75 -3.88 3.21 -12.29
CA VAL A 75 -3.93 3.83 -10.96
C VAL A 75 -3.71 5.34 -11.10
N ILE A 76 -4.74 6.02 -11.56
CA ILE A 76 -4.72 7.46 -11.84
C ILE A 76 -5.23 8.24 -10.64
N ALA A 77 -4.37 9.07 -10.03
CA ALA A 77 -4.78 9.94 -8.93
C ALA A 77 -5.80 10.97 -9.42
N GLY A 78 -6.88 11.17 -8.66
CA GLY A 78 -8.00 12.01 -9.09
C GLY A 78 -8.91 11.39 -10.16
N GLY A 79 -8.68 10.13 -10.56
CA GLY A 79 -9.49 9.43 -11.56
C GLY A 79 -10.88 9.00 -11.04
N GLY A 80 -10.99 8.78 -9.73
CA GLY A 80 -12.21 8.37 -9.05
C GLY A 80 -12.63 6.91 -9.30
N ASN A 81 -13.28 6.31 -8.31
CA ASN A 81 -13.86 4.96 -8.32
C ASN A 81 -12.85 3.80 -8.41
N ASN A 82 -11.62 3.99 -7.92
CA ASN A 82 -10.63 2.93 -7.83
C ASN A 82 -10.18 2.71 -6.38
N SER A 83 -10.45 1.53 -5.84
CA SER A 83 -9.99 1.12 -4.51
C SER A 83 -8.81 0.14 -4.56
N THR A 84 -8.19 -0.05 -5.73
CA THR A 84 -7.07 -0.99 -5.94
C THR A 84 -5.72 -0.28 -5.91
N GLY A 85 -4.65 -1.07 -5.84
CA GLY A 85 -3.29 -0.56 -5.84
C GLY A 85 -2.99 0.40 -4.71
N CYS A 86 -2.47 1.59 -5.05
CA CYS A 86 -2.14 2.63 -4.07
C CYS A 86 -3.37 3.08 -3.27
N PHE A 87 -4.55 3.09 -3.90
CA PHE A 87 -5.79 3.60 -3.30
C PHE A 87 -6.42 2.65 -2.29
N ALA A 88 -5.90 1.42 -2.16
CA ALA A 88 -6.26 0.54 -1.06
C ALA A 88 -5.92 1.15 0.31
N CYS A 89 -4.86 1.95 0.38
CA CYS A 89 -4.44 2.67 1.58
C CYS A 89 -4.58 4.19 1.44
N HIS A 90 -4.53 4.72 0.23
CA HIS A 90 -4.62 6.16 -0.05
C HIS A 90 -6.00 6.53 -0.60
N THR A 91 -7.05 6.32 0.20
CA THR A 91 -8.44 6.41 -0.27
C THR A 91 -8.86 7.78 -0.80
N THR A 92 -8.25 8.86 -0.34
CA THR A 92 -8.59 10.22 -0.81
C THR A 92 -7.86 10.59 -2.10
N LYS A 93 -6.71 9.95 -2.39
CA LYS A 93 -5.90 10.21 -3.59
C LYS A 93 -6.54 9.69 -4.86
N ASP A 94 -7.46 8.73 -4.77
CA ASP A 94 -8.26 8.28 -5.91
C ASP A 94 -9.16 9.40 -6.42
N THR A 95 -9.84 10.12 -5.52
CA THR A 95 -10.72 11.24 -5.87
C THR A 95 -10.01 12.59 -5.97
N GLY A 96 -8.70 12.65 -5.69
CA GLY A 96 -7.89 13.86 -5.82
C GLY A 96 -8.00 14.84 -4.65
N ASN A 97 -8.43 14.37 -3.48
CA ASN A 97 -8.61 15.16 -2.26
C ASN A 97 -7.48 14.94 -1.24
#